data_AF-A0A814SUM9-F1
#
_entry.id   AF-A0A814SUM9-F1
#
_cell.length_a   1.000
_cell.length_b   1.000
_cell.length_c   1.000
_cell.angle_alpha   90.00
_cell.angle_beta   90.00
_cell.angle_gamma   90.00
#
_symmetry.space_group_name_H-M   'P 1'
#
loop_
_entity.id
_entity.type
_entity.pdbx_description
1 polymer ?
#
loop_
_entity_poly.entity_id
_entity_poly.type
_entity_poly.pdbx_seq_one_letter_code
_entity_poly.pdbx_strand_id
1 'polypeptide(L)'
;MAGNIISAVAGIVVLQARKIHSSLSRLSTDHTLTSLKQLTNVFISTNRSTGAVIQSLVLLEEPNPSCIQCSDIEQPVRVRINMSLYSLYERLIRKHLKMNKSDVIIADDSGRILILADDAEDEQMRHHYNI
;
A
#
# COMPACT_ATOMS: atom_id res chain seq x y z
N MET A 1 -13.62 16.60 0.27
CA MET A 1 -13.28 15.45 -0.58
C MET A 1 -13.90 15.68 -1.96
N ALA A 2 -13.21 16.37 -2.86
CA ALA A 2 -13.74 16.72 -4.19
C ALA A 2 -12.87 16.15 -5.34
N GLY A 3 -11.82 15.40 -5.03
CA GLY A 3 -11.00 14.69 -6.02
C GLY A 3 -11.39 13.22 -6.00
N ASN A 4 -11.78 12.69 -7.16
CA ASN A 4 -12.05 11.27 -7.43
C ASN A 4 -13.43 10.75 -6.99
N ILE A 5 -14.51 11.43 -7.42
CA ILE A 5 -15.83 10.76 -7.48
C ILE A 5 -15.77 9.77 -8.65
N ILE A 6 -15.84 8.47 -8.34
CA ILE A 6 -15.81 7.38 -9.32
C ILE A 6 -17.22 6.79 -9.39
N SER A 7 -17.85 6.85 -10.56
CA SER A 7 -19.14 6.18 -10.79
C SER A 7 -18.96 4.66 -10.83
N ALA A 8 -19.68 3.95 -9.96
CA ALA A 8 -19.69 2.49 -9.96
C ALA A 8 -20.69 1.96 -10.98
N VAL A 9 -20.24 1.06 -11.86
CA VAL A 9 -21.10 0.35 -12.82
C VAL A 9 -21.19 -1.10 -12.40
N ALA A 10 -22.38 -1.56 -12.01
CA ALA A 10 -22.60 -2.90 -11.46
C ALA A 10 -22.05 -4.02 -12.35
N GLY A 11 -22.20 -3.89 -13.68
CA GLY A 11 -21.65 -4.85 -14.64
C GLY A 11 -20.13 -5.00 -14.56
N ILE A 12 -19.39 -3.90 -14.34
CA ILE A 12 -17.92 -3.92 -14.21
C ILE A 12 -17.53 -4.61 -12.89
N VAL A 13 -18.25 -4.34 -11.80
CA VAL A 13 -18.02 -4.98 -10.50
C VAL A 13 -18.20 -6.50 -10.59
N VAL A 14 -19.28 -6.96 -11.22
CA VAL A 14 -19.54 -8.39 -11.42
C VAL A 14 -18.45 -9.03 -12.30
N LEU A 15 -18.00 -8.35 -13.35
CA LEU A 15 -16.91 -8.83 -14.20
C LEU A 15 -15.59 -8.97 -13.42
N GLN A 16 -15.24 -8.00 -12.59
CA GLN A 16 -14.06 -8.07 -11.73
C GLN A 16 -14.16 -9.23 -10.72
N ALA A 17 -15.30 -9.36 -10.03
CA ALA A 17 -15.52 -10.44 -9.05
C ALA A 17 -15.38 -11.83 -9.69
N ARG A 18 -15.94 -12.04 -10.89
CA ARG A 18 -15.79 -13.30 -11.63
C ARG A 18 -14.33 -13.59 -11.97
N LYS A 19 -13.56 -12.58 -12.38
CA LYS A 19 -12.12 -12.75 -12.71
C LYS A 19 -11.30 -13.09 -11.47
N ILE A 20 -11.56 -12.42 -10.34
CA ILE A 20 -10.92 -12.74 -9.05
C ILE A 20 -11.20 -14.20 -8.68
N HIS A 21 -12.47 -14.62 -8.71
CA HIS A 21 -12.84 -16.00 -8.37
C HIS A 21 -12.15 -17.03 -9.29
N SER A 22 -12.11 -16.77 -10.60
CA SER A 22 -11.43 -17.67 -11.56
C SER A 22 -9.90 -17.73 -11.40
N SER A 23 -9.29 -16.68 -10.83
CA SER A 23 -7.86 -16.65 -10.55
C SER A 23 -7.53 -17.39 -9.26
N LEU A 24 -8.41 -17.29 -8.26
CA LEU A 24 -8.28 -17.97 -6.97
C LEU A 24 -8.45 -19.50 -7.11
N SER A 25 -9.39 -19.96 -7.94
CA SER A 25 -9.58 -21.39 -8.17
C SER A 25 -8.36 -22.07 -8.81
N ARG A 26 -7.59 -21.35 -9.63
CA ARG A 26 -6.30 -21.82 -10.18
C ARG A 26 -5.20 -21.93 -9.13
N LEU A 27 -5.28 -21.12 -8.07
CA LEU A 27 -4.35 -21.17 -6.94
C LEU A 27 -4.62 -22.35 -6.01
N SER A 28 -5.89 -22.72 -5.88
CA SER A 28 -6.37 -23.76 -4.96
C SER A 28 -6.00 -25.18 -5.39
N THR A 29 -5.70 -25.40 -6.67
CA THR A 29 -5.47 -26.76 -7.21
C THR A 29 -4.01 -27.22 -7.13
N ASP A 30 -3.06 -26.29 -6.94
CA ASP A 30 -1.64 -26.62 -6.79
C ASP A 30 -0.90 -25.46 -6.12
N HIS A 31 -0.43 -25.63 -4.88
CA HIS A 31 0.41 -24.65 -4.15
C HIS A 31 1.85 -24.56 -4.67
N THR A 32 2.10 -25.00 -5.90
CA THR A 32 3.42 -25.00 -6.51
C THR A 32 3.71 -23.64 -7.16
N LEU A 33 4.99 -23.25 -7.16
CA LEU A 33 5.50 -22.01 -7.79
C LEU A 33 5.11 -21.88 -9.28
N THR A 34 4.82 -23.01 -9.94
CA THR A 34 4.30 -23.09 -11.31
C THR A 34 2.88 -22.53 -11.48
N SER A 35 2.02 -22.65 -10.48
CA SER A 35 0.65 -22.11 -10.52
C SER A 35 0.63 -20.59 -10.41
N LEU A 36 1.58 -20.00 -9.67
CA LEU A 36 1.73 -18.54 -9.56
C LEU A 36 2.19 -17.92 -10.87
N LYS A 37 3.03 -18.61 -11.66
CA LYS A 37 3.45 -18.16 -13.00
C LYS A 37 2.31 -18.09 -14.02
N GLN A 38 1.18 -18.75 -13.74
CA GLN A 38 -0.01 -18.71 -14.60
C GLN A 38 -0.96 -17.56 -14.27
N LEU A 39 -0.68 -16.80 -13.19
CA LEU A 39 -1.44 -15.61 -12.85
C LEU A 39 -1.03 -14.43 -13.74
N THR A 40 -2.03 -13.63 -14.08
CA THR A 40 -1.88 -12.45 -14.94
C THR A 40 -2.67 -11.29 -14.36
N ASN A 41 -2.14 -10.08 -14.49
CA ASN A 41 -2.89 -8.85 -14.29
C ASN A 41 -3.95 -8.71 -15.38
N VAL A 42 -5.19 -8.46 -14.99
CA VAL A 42 -6.30 -8.23 -15.92
C VAL A 42 -6.76 -6.79 -15.81
N PHE A 43 -6.54 -5.99 -16.86
CA PHE A 43 -7.06 -4.63 -16.93
C PHE A 43 -8.35 -4.59 -17.74
N ILE A 44 -9.41 -4.07 -17.13
CA ILE A 44 -10.70 -3.86 -17.78
C ILE A 44 -10.81 -2.37 -18.10
N SER A 45 -10.99 -2.05 -19.37
CA SER A 45 -11.22 -0.69 -19.84
C SER A 45 -12.47 -0.64 -20.71
N THR A 46 -13.02 0.55 -20.89
CA THR A 46 -14.09 0.79 -21.86
C THR A 46 -13.55 1.67 -22.98
N ASN A 47 -13.80 1.26 -24.21
CA ASN A 47 -13.56 2.13 -25.35
C ASN A 47 -14.54 3.30 -25.27
N ARG A 48 -14.03 4.52 -25.18
CA ARG A 48 -14.88 5.72 -25.03
C ARG A 48 -15.75 5.99 -26.25
N SER A 49 -15.31 5.58 -27.44
CA SER A 49 -16.01 5.84 -28.71
C SER A 49 -17.10 4.80 -28.99
N THR A 50 -16.86 3.53 -28.66
CA THR A 50 -17.79 2.43 -28.96
C THR A 50 -18.54 1.90 -27.74
N GLY A 51 -18.14 2.29 -26.53
CA GLY A 51 -18.67 1.74 -25.28
C GLY A 51 -18.25 0.29 -25.01
N ALA A 52 -17.49 -0.34 -25.92
CA ALA A 52 -17.09 -1.73 -25.81
C ALA A 52 -16.16 -1.95 -24.61
N VAL A 53 -16.37 -3.04 -23.88
CA VAL A 53 -15.49 -3.47 -22.77
C VAL A 53 -14.30 -4.22 -23.36
N ILE A 54 -13.09 -3.75 -23.04
CA ILE A 54 -11.82 -4.34 -23.48
C ILE A 54 -11.13 -4.92 -22.26
N GLN A 55 -10.67 -6.17 -22.38
CA GLN A 55 -9.82 -6.83 -21.40
C GLN A 55 -8.41 -6.97 -21.95
N SER A 56 -7.41 -6.58 -21.17
CA SER A 56 -6.00 -6.86 -21.48
C SER A 56 -5.38 -7.69 -20.37
N LEU A 57 -4.55 -8.64 -20.78
CA LEU A 57 -3.86 -9.59 -19.91
C LEU A 57 -2.38 -9.26 -19.95
N VAL A 58 -1.79 -9.02 -18.78
CA VAL A 58 -0.36 -8.71 -18.63
C VAL A 58 0.22 -9.70 -17.64
N LEU A 59 1.40 -10.25 -17.92
CA LEU A 59 2.09 -11.13 -16.99
C LEU A 59 2.40 -10.38 -15.69
N LEU A 60 2.46 -11.12 -14.58
CA LEU A 60 2.93 -10.54 -13.32
C LEU A 60 4.40 -10.13 -13.47
N GLU A 61 4.69 -8.90 -13.05
CA GLU A 61 6.05 -8.39 -13.00
C GLU A 61 6.79 -9.03 -11.81
N GLU A 62 8.11 -9.19 -11.97
CA GLU A 62 8.97 -9.61 -10.87
C GLU A 62 9.01 -8.53 -9.77
N PRO A 63 9.22 -8.91 -8.50
CA PRO A 63 9.33 -7.94 -7.40
C PRO A 63 10.38 -6.87 -7.71
N ASN A 64 10.00 -5.60 -7.57
CA ASN A 64 10.93 -4.50 -7.77
C ASN A 64 11.98 -4.51 -6.66
N PRO A 65 13.29 -4.68 -6.96
CA PRO A 65 14.32 -4.71 -5.92
C PRO A 65 14.46 -3.37 -5.21
N SER A 66 14.00 -2.26 -5.80
CA SER A 66 13.98 -0.91 -5.20
C SER A 66 12.70 -0.60 -4.39
N CYS A 67 11.89 -1.61 -4.10
CA CYS A 67 10.66 -1.46 -3.33
C CYS A 67 10.96 -1.28 -1.84
N ILE A 68 10.63 -0.11 -1.28
CA ILE A 68 10.85 0.19 0.15
C ILE A 68 10.01 -0.67 1.12
N GLN A 69 8.99 -1.37 0.62
CA GLN A 69 8.08 -2.20 1.43
C GLN A 69 8.32 -3.70 1.30
N CYS A 70 8.89 -4.14 0.18
CA CYS A 70 8.87 -5.54 -0.23
C CYS A 70 10.24 -6.06 -0.71
N SER A 71 11.26 -5.21 -0.70
CA SER A 71 12.64 -5.63 -0.93
C SER A 71 13.24 -6.24 0.32
N ASP A 72 14.05 -7.29 0.14
CA ASP A 72 14.83 -7.91 1.21
C ASP A 72 16.05 -7.06 1.61
N ILE A 73 16.34 -6.01 0.84
CA ILE A 73 17.45 -5.08 1.10
C ILE A 73 16.88 -3.87 1.85
N GLU A 74 17.40 -3.60 3.04
CA GLU A 74 17.08 -2.36 3.76
C GLU A 74 17.48 -1.15 2.92
N GLN A 75 16.48 -0.39 2.45
CA GLN A 75 16.71 0.79 1.64
C GLN A 75 16.51 2.06 2.45
N PRO A 76 17.55 2.89 2.63
CA PRO A 76 17.42 4.13 3.38
C PRO A 76 16.56 5.11 2.58
N VAL A 77 15.41 5.48 3.14
CA VAL A 77 14.56 6.55 2.57
C VAL A 77 15.05 7.89 3.10
N ARG A 78 15.50 8.76 2.20
CA ARG A 78 15.93 10.11 2.56
C ARG A 78 14.73 11.05 2.56
N VAL A 79 14.43 11.62 3.73
CA VAL A 79 13.34 12.58 3.88
C VAL A 79 13.90 13.90 4.39
N ARG A 80 13.54 15.00 3.73
CA ARG A 80 13.83 16.34 4.23
C ARG A 80 12.76 16.74 5.24
N ILE A 81 13.14 16.80 6.52
CA ILE A 81 12.23 17.10 7.61
C ILE A 81 12.39 18.57 7.99
N ASN A 82 11.30 19.33 7.88
CA ASN A 82 11.16 20.66 8.47
C ASN A 82 9.77 20.76 9.09
N MET A 83 9.53 19.95 10.12
CA MET A 83 8.21 19.82 10.75
C MET A 83 8.32 19.35 12.20
N SER A 84 7.26 19.54 12.97
CA SER A 84 7.14 19.04 14.34
C SER A 84 7.05 17.51 14.39
N LEU A 85 7.34 16.94 15.57
CA LEU A 85 7.27 15.49 15.82
C LEU A 85 5.86 14.92 15.54
N TYR A 86 4.81 15.63 15.94
CA TYR A 86 3.43 15.26 15.61
C TYR A 86 3.19 15.21 14.09
N SER A 87 3.69 16.21 13.36
CA SER A 87 3.56 16.24 11.89
C SER A 87 4.35 15.12 11.23
N LEU A 88 5.52 14.77 11.77
CA LEU A 88 6.31 13.63 11.33
C LEU A 88 5.50 12.34 11.45
N TYR A 89 4.91 12.08 12.62
CA TYR A 89 4.09 10.90 12.84
C TYR A 89 2.86 10.88 11.92
N GLU A 90 2.01 11.90 11.98
CA GLU A 90 0.73 11.88 11.28
C GLU A 90 0.86 11.96 9.76
N ARG A 91 1.81 12.76 9.24
CA ARG A 91 1.91 13.01 7.80
C ARG A 91 2.87 12.06 7.11
N LEU A 92 4.04 11.80 7.70
CA LEU A 92 5.03 10.93 7.07
C LEU A 92 4.77 9.48 7.44
N ILE A 93 4.87 9.13 8.73
CA ILE A 93 4.81 7.73 9.18
C ILE A 93 3.43 7.11 8.89
N ARG A 94 2.35 7.74 9.38
CA ARG A 94 0.99 7.21 9.25
C ARG A 94 0.40 7.38 7.86
N LYS A 95 0.46 8.59 7.28
CA LYS A 95 -0.20 8.88 6.00
C LYS A 95 0.61 8.50 4.77
N HIS A 96 1.92 8.72 4.76
CA HIS A 96 2.76 8.50 3.59
C HIS A 96 3.34 7.09 3.57
N LEU A 97 3.96 6.66 4.67
CA LEU A 97 4.54 5.31 4.80
C LEU A 97 3.51 4.25 5.18
N LYS A 98 2.28 4.65 5.54
CA LYS A 98 1.15 3.75 5.89
C LYS A 98 1.44 2.84 7.08
N MET A 99 2.30 3.27 7.99
CA MET A 99 2.60 2.50 9.19
C MET A 99 1.56 2.83 10.27
N ASN A 100 0.92 1.80 10.84
CA ASN A 100 -0.20 1.98 11.76
C ASN A 100 0.24 2.18 13.21
N LYS A 101 1.21 1.37 13.66
CA LYS A 101 1.85 1.44 14.97
C LYS A 101 3.35 1.31 14.72
N SER A 102 4.10 2.36 15.03
CA SER A 102 5.51 2.46 14.66
C SER A 102 6.33 2.97 15.82
N ASP A 103 7.41 2.26 16.11
CA ASP A 103 8.47 2.77 16.96
C ASP A 103 9.50 3.47 16.08
N VAL A 104 9.87 4.70 16.45
CA VAL A 104 10.86 5.49 15.72
C VAL A 104 11.99 5.83 16.68
N ILE A 105 13.21 5.43 16.32
CA ILE A 105 14.42 5.66 17.11
C ILE A 105 15.42 6.50 16.33
N ILE A 106 16.31 7.19 17.05
CA ILE A 106 17.48 7.81 16.46
C ILE A 106 18.61 6.77 16.44
N ALA A 107 19.10 6.46 15.24
CA ALA A 107 20.22 5.54 15.04
C ALA A 107 21.57 6.25 15.23
N ASP A 108 21.84 6.72 16.45
CA ASP A 108 23.08 7.40 16.88
C ASP A 108 23.73 6.70 18.08
N ASP A 109 23.46 5.40 18.26
CA ASP A 109 23.87 4.55 19.40
C ASP A 109 23.35 5.00 20.78
N SER A 110 22.59 6.11 20.86
CA SER A 110 22.01 6.59 22.12
C SER A 110 20.79 5.80 22.58
N GLY A 111 20.20 5.01 21.70
CA GLY A 111 18.93 4.30 21.95
C GLY A 111 17.74 5.24 22.17
N ARG A 112 17.86 6.53 21.82
CA ARG A 112 16.78 7.50 22.03
C ARG A 112 15.58 7.19 21.15
N ILE A 113 14.43 7.13 21.80
CA ILE A 113 13.14 6.86 21.18
C ILE A 113 12.42 8.19 20.93
N LEU A 114 11.94 8.38 19.71
CA LEU A 114 11.19 9.56 19.27
C LEU A 114 9.68 9.31 19.30
N ILE A 115 9.24 8.11 18.92
CA ILE A 115 7.83 7.73 18.85
C ILE A 115 7.71 6.29 19.34
N LEU A 116 6.73 6.02 20.20
CA LEU A 116 6.38 4.70 20.70
C LEU A 116 4.98 4.31 20.24
N ALA A 117 4.81 3.07 19.79
CA ALA A 117 3.55 2.51 19.33
C ALA A 117 2.50 2.34 20.45
N ASP A 118 2.94 2.17 21.70
CA ASP A 118 2.10 1.87 22.85
C ASP A 118 1.47 3.12 23.49
N ASP A 119 2.07 4.30 23.30
CA ASP A 119 1.51 5.59 23.77
C ASP A 119 0.46 6.17 22.80
N ALA A 120 0.13 5.42 21.74
CA ALA A 120 -0.83 5.82 20.71
C ALA A 120 -2.27 5.37 21.01
N GLU A 121 -2.62 5.13 22.28
CA GLU A 121 -4.02 5.13 22.70
C GLU A 121 -4.50 6.59 22.82
N ASP A 122 -5.39 6.92 21.90
CA ASP A 122 -6.23 8.12 21.76
C ASP A 122 -6.33 9.01 23.03
N GLU A 123 -5.61 10.14 23.04
CA GLU A 123 -5.89 11.45 23.71
C GLU A 123 -4.65 12.16 24.32
N GLN A 124 -3.51 11.49 24.55
CA GLN A 124 -2.40 12.12 25.31
C GLN A 124 -1.36 12.93 24.50
N MET A 125 -1.36 12.88 23.16
CA MET A 125 -0.43 13.69 22.36
C MET A 125 -0.78 15.19 22.27
N ARG A 126 -1.84 15.68 22.93
CA ARG A 126 -2.16 17.13 22.98
C ARG A 126 -1.45 17.89 24.10
N HIS A 127 -0.87 17.22 25.09
CA HIS A 127 -0.43 17.90 26.32
C HIS A 127 1.04 17.78 26.71
N HIS A 128 1.88 17.07 25.95
CA HIS A 128 3.31 17.10 26.21
C HIS A 128 4.09 17.67 25.03
N TYR A 129 5.14 18.42 25.38
CA TYR A 129 6.19 18.98 24.53
C TYR A 129 5.99 20.42 24.04
N ASN A 130 6.12 21.36 24.98
CA ASN A 130 6.98 22.51 24.75
C ASN A 130 8.44 22.02 24.76
N ILE A 131 9.14 22.18 23.65
CA ILE A 131 10.60 22.29 23.57
C ILE A 131 10.87 23.64 22.92
#